data_AF-A0A7L1TEV8-F1
#
_entry.id   AF-A0A7L1TEV8-F1
#
_cell.length_a   1.000
_cell.length_b   1.000
_cell.length_c   1.000
_cell.angle_alpha   90.00
_cell.angle_beta   90.00
_cell.angle_gamma   90.00
#
_symmetry.space_group_name_H-M   'P 1'
#
loop_
_entity.id
_entity.type
_entity.pdbx_description
1 polymer ?
#
loop_
_entity_poly.entity_id
_entity_poly.type
_entity_poly.pdbx_seq_one_letter_code
_entity_poly.pdbx_strand_id
1 'polypeptide(L)'
;LQLLQTSLFANVSSAEVSGVAFLGDVPIFVLDPVDWSIEFHWPWARQAIAEGDMGKLYSHSKLFLHNLIRYVHETVQQVQQDYPLVIQIRAGCVLHPNRTSWGFLDVGEGGRDFIVYDMERQRWEPQQTSLQADLTSKSLTSKKAITGLLEHILSISCQSHILTLQKYGRADLERQELPVATVFARTPQPDQLLLVCRVTGFYPRPISVAWLRDGQEVPPGPALNTSDILPNADLTYQLRSVLAVAPRDGHSYACRVRHRSLGTRSLVIPWG
;
A
#
# COMPACT_ATOMS: atom_id res chain seq x y z
N LEU A 1 6.13 6.88 3.67
CA LEU A 1 7.00 5.85 3.07
C LEU A 1 6.77 4.56 3.83
N GLN A 2 6.54 3.45 3.14
CA GLN A 2 6.35 2.15 3.77
C GLN A 2 7.07 1.08 2.97
N LEU A 3 7.70 0.12 3.64
CA LEU A 3 8.23 -1.13 3.10
C LEU A 3 7.31 -2.25 3.58
N LEU A 4 6.86 -3.06 2.65
CA LEU A 4 6.16 -4.31 2.89
C LEU A 4 7.10 -5.44 2.47
N GLN A 5 7.59 -6.21 3.42
CA GLN A 5 8.45 -7.37 3.18
C GLN A 5 7.69 -8.64 3.53
N THR A 6 7.81 -9.68 2.71
CA THR A 6 7.30 -11.02 2.98
C THR A 6 8.44 -12.01 2.87
N SER A 7 8.59 -12.85 3.90
CA SER A 7 9.61 -13.87 4.00
C SER A 7 8.94 -15.23 4.18
N LEU A 8 9.08 -16.11 3.19
CA LEU A 8 8.63 -17.49 3.23
C LEU A 8 9.80 -18.39 3.60
N PHE A 9 9.68 -19.12 4.70
CA PHE A 9 10.63 -20.17 5.05
C PHE A 9 9.95 -21.51 4.79
N ALA A 10 10.37 -22.21 3.73
CA ALA A 10 9.74 -23.47 3.32
C ALA A 10 10.25 -24.66 4.13
N ASN A 11 11.50 -24.59 4.61
CA ASN A 11 12.14 -25.59 5.46
C ASN A 11 13.34 -24.97 6.21
N VAL A 12 14.06 -25.80 6.98
CA VAL A 12 15.19 -25.39 7.83
C VAL A 12 16.37 -24.75 7.08
N SER A 13 16.46 -24.90 5.75
CA SER A 13 17.58 -24.40 4.94
C SER A 13 17.15 -23.43 3.83
N SER A 14 15.88 -23.02 3.78
CA SER A 14 15.36 -22.16 2.72
C SER A 14 14.58 -20.98 3.27
N ALA A 15 14.84 -19.82 2.68
CA ALA A 15 14.11 -18.59 2.91
C ALA A 15 14.03 -17.79 1.61
N GLU A 16 12.83 -17.50 1.16
CA GLU A 16 12.57 -16.56 0.07
C GLU A 16 12.10 -15.24 0.68
N VAL A 17 12.73 -14.13 0.33
CA VAL A 17 12.37 -12.82 0.86
C VAL A 17 12.11 -11.86 -0.29
N SER A 18 10.89 -11.36 -0.37
CA SER A 18 10.48 -10.33 -1.31
C SER A 18 9.99 -9.11 -0.56
N GLY A 19 9.97 -7.96 -1.23
CA GLY A 19 9.41 -6.76 -0.64
C GLY A 19 9.14 -5.67 -1.66
N VAL A 20 8.25 -4.75 -1.30
CA VAL A 20 7.94 -3.55 -2.06
C VAL A 20 7.92 -2.36 -1.12
N ALA A 21 8.57 -1.28 -1.52
CA ALA A 21 8.42 0.01 -0.86
C ALA A 21 7.53 0.96 -1.63
N PHE A 22 6.71 1.73 -0.92
CA PHE A 22 5.80 2.72 -1.46
C PHE A 22 6.00 4.09 -0.82
N LEU A 23 5.88 5.15 -1.63
CA LEU A 23 5.63 6.51 -1.14
C LEU A 23 4.18 6.86 -1.46
N GLY A 24 3.32 6.84 -0.44
CA GLY A 24 1.88 6.87 -0.66
C GLY A 24 1.44 5.58 -1.33
N ASP A 25 0.88 5.70 -2.53
CA ASP A 25 0.44 4.63 -3.42
C ASP A 25 1.42 4.36 -4.57
N VAL A 26 2.52 5.12 -4.68
CA VAL A 26 3.50 4.98 -5.75
C VAL A 26 4.60 3.97 -5.32
N PRO A 27 4.78 2.86 -6.04
CA PRO A 27 5.85 1.91 -5.74
C PRO A 27 7.20 2.55 -6.10
N ILE A 28 8.16 2.48 -5.18
CA ILE A 28 9.49 3.09 -5.29
C ILE A 28 10.52 2.06 -5.72
N PHE A 29 10.56 0.93 -5.03
CA PHE A 29 11.44 -0.18 -5.36
C PHE A 29 10.82 -1.52 -4.95
N VAL A 30 11.31 -2.57 -5.59
CA VAL A 30 11.13 -3.97 -5.19
C VAL A 30 12.45 -4.56 -4.69
N LEU A 31 12.34 -5.55 -3.82
CA LEU A 31 13.45 -6.42 -3.42
C LEU A 31 13.33 -7.73 -4.20
N ASP A 32 14.36 -8.05 -5.00
CA ASP A 32 14.42 -9.27 -5.80
C ASP A 32 14.53 -10.51 -4.87
N PRO A 33 13.68 -11.54 -5.03
CA PRO A 33 13.68 -12.69 -4.14
C PRO A 33 14.86 -13.65 -4.34
N VAL A 34 15.55 -13.60 -5.48
CA VAL A 34 16.66 -14.49 -5.85
C VAL A 34 17.96 -14.01 -5.22
N ASP A 35 18.27 -12.73 -5.33
CA ASP A 35 19.56 -12.19 -4.90
C ASP A 35 19.47 -11.05 -3.88
N TRP A 36 18.26 -10.62 -3.53
CA TRP A 36 17.98 -9.50 -2.63
C TRP A 36 18.57 -8.16 -3.10
N SER A 37 18.73 -7.99 -4.42
CA SER A 37 18.99 -6.69 -5.00
C SER A 37 17.75 -5.81 -4.95
N ILE A 38 17.97 -4.50 -4.97
CA ILE A 38 16.91 -3.50 -4.89
C ILE A 38 16.74 -2.87 -6.27
N GLU A 39 15.57 -3.07 -6.84
CA GLU A 39 15.23 -2.59 -8.17
C GLU A 39 14.28 -1.39 -8.06
N PHE A 40 14.75 -0.23 -8.52
CA PHE A 40 13.95 0.99 -8.52
C PHE A 40 13.01 1.03 -9.72
N HIS A 41 11.73 1.28 -9.47
CA HIS A 41 10.75 1.53 -10.52
C HIS A 41 10.98 2.87 -11.23
N TRP A 42 11.66 3.81 -10.57
CA TRP A 42 11.85 5.16 -11.06
C TRP A 42 13.33 5.56 -11.09
N PRO A 43 13.81 6.18 -12.19
CA PRO A 43 15.16 6.74 -12.25
C PRO A 43 15.42 7.77 -11.15
N TRP A 44 14.43 8.62 -10.86
CA TRP A 44 14.54 9.65 -9.82
C TRP A 44 14.62 9.06 -8.40
N ALA A 45 14.01 7.89 -8.16
CA ALA A 45 14.11 7.21 -6.86
C ALA A 45 15.53 6.69 -6.63
N ARG A 46 16.16 6.12 -7.68
CA ARG A 46 17.56 5.70 -7.63
C ARG A 46 18.49 6.89 -7.35
N GLN A 47 18.25 8.03 -7.98
CA GLN A 47 19.02 9.27 -7.74
C GLN A 47 18.82 9.82 -6.32
N ALA A 48 17.58 9.81 -5.82
CA ALA A 48 17.25 10.27 -4.47
C ALA A 48 18.03 9.51 -3.38
N ILE A 49 18.33 8.24 -3.59
CA ILE A 49 19.06 7.40 -2.63
C ILE A 49 20.57 7.63 -2.62
N ALA A 50 21.12 8.12 -3.74
CA ALA A 50 22.51 8.55 -3.79
C ALA A 50 22.75 9.80 -2.91
N GLU A 51 21.69 10.52 -2.54
CA GLU A 51 21.75 11.69 -1.66
C GLU A 51 21.45 11.28 -0.19
N GLY A 52 22.40 11.53 0.70
CA GLY A 52 22.26 11.32 2.15
C GLY A 52 22.67 9.91 2.64
N ASP A 53 22.30 9.59 3.88
CA ASP A 53 22.73 8.35 4.55
C ASP A 53 21.97 7.09 4.12
N MET A 54 20.91 7.25 3.30
CA MET A 54 20.14 6.11 2.80
C MET A 54 20.98 5.19 1.91
N GLY A 55 21.90 5.73 1.09
CA GLY A 55 22.79 4.91 0.29
C GLY A 55 23.57 3.88 1.12
N LYS A 56 23.99 4.25 2.34
CA LYS A 56 24.62 3.33 3.30
C LYS A 56 23.63 2.32 3.84
N LEU A 57 22.40 2.73 4.18
CA LEU A 57 21.39 1.77 4.67
C LEU A 57 21.08 0.70 3.61
N TYR A 58 20.90 1.14 2.36
CA TYR A 58 20.65 0.28 1.22
C TYR A 58 21.83 -0.65 0.91
N SER A 59 23.07 -0.18 1.03
CA SER A 59 24.26 -1.05 0.83
C SER A 59 24.37 -2.16 1.88
N HIS A 60 23.80 -1.99 3.06
CA HIS A 60 23.78 -3.00 4.13
C HIS A 60 22.50 -3.86 4.14
N SER A 61 21.53 -3.61 3.24
CA SER A 61 20.25 -4.34 3.17
C SER A 61 20.41 -5.87 3.15
N LYS A 62 21.30 -6.40 2.31
CA LYS A 62 21.57 -7.85 2.22
C LYS A 62 22.07 -8.43 3.55
N LEU A 63 22.91 -7.69 4.29
CA LEU A 63 23.39 -8.11 5.61
C LEU A 63 22.25 -8.14 6.64
N PHE A 64 21.33 -7.17 6.60
CA PHE A 64 20.15 -7.19 7.46
C PHE A 64 19.26 -8.39 7.17
N LEU A 65 19.04 -8.71 5.89
CA LEU A 65 18.24 -9.87 5.48
C LEU A 65 18.86 -11.20 5.90
N HIS A 66 20.17 -11.36 5.72
CA HIS A 66 20.89 -12.54 6.22
C HIS A 66 20.73 -12.72 7.74
N ASN A 67 20.87 -11.62 8.50
CA ASN A 67 20.72 -11.67 9.96
C ASN A 67 19.28 -11.96 10.39
N LEU A 68 18.30 -11.42 9.68
CA LEU A 68 16.88 -11.72 9.90
C LEU A 68 16.60 -13.21 9.68
N ILE A 69 17.02 -13.76 8.53
CA ILE A 69 16.79 -15.16 8.17
C ILE A 69 17.42 -16.09 9.22
N ARG A 70 18.67 -15.80 9.59
CA ARG A 70 19.37 -16.57 10.65
C ARG A 70 18.61 -16.49 11.97
N TYR A 71 18.17 -15.30 12.38
CA TYR A 71 17.42 -15.10 13.62
C TYR A 71 16.09 -15.88 13.64
N VAL A 72 15.37 -15.89 12.52
CA VAL A 72 14.11 -16.63 12.40
C VAL A 72 14.37 -18.14 12.50
N HIS A 73 15.35 -18.68 11.77
CA HIS A 73 15.69 -20.11 11.87
C HIS A 73 16.11 -20.52 13.29
N GLU A 74 16.95 -19.72 13.97
CA GLU A 74 17.36 -19.95 15.36
C GLU A 74 16.14 -19.98 16.31
N THR A 75 15.23 -19.03 16.13
CA THR A 75 14.03 -18.92 16.96
C THR A 75 13.08 -20.10 16.75
N VAL A 76 12.80 -20.45 15.49
CA VAL A 76 11.91 -21.56 15.11
C VAL A 76 12.43 -22.90 15.64
N GLN A 77 13.75 -23.13 15.56
CA GLN A 77 14.38 -24.32 16.13
C GLN A 77 14.26 -24.34 17.67
N GLN A 78 14.46 -23.21 18.33
CA GLN A 78 14.37 -23.10 19.79
C GLN A 78 12.96 -23.42 20.31
N VAL A 79 11.92 -22.98 19.58
CA VAL A 79 10.52 -23.21 19.99
C VAL A 79 9.89 -24.47 19.37
N GLN A 80 10.67 -25.26 18.63
CA GLN A 80 10.22 -26.47 17.93
C GLN A 80 8.97 -26.24 17.05
N GLN A 81 8.95 -25.11 16.34
CA GLN A 81 7.87 -24.79 15.42
C GLN A 81 8.09 -25.43 14.06
N ASP A 82 7.01 -25.87 13.43
CA ASP A 82 7.04 -26.49 12.12
C ASP A 82 7.14 -25.46 10.98
N TYR A 83 7.73 -25.92 9.87
CA TYR A 83 7.67 -25.25 8.57
C TYR A 83 6.47 -25.78 7.77
N PRO A 84 5.95 -25.02 6.79
CA PRO A 84 6.38 -23.70 6.36
C PRO A 84 5.88 -22.58 7.29
N LEU A 85 6.61 -21.47 7.33
CA LEU A 85 6.17 -20.27 8.03
C LEU A 85 6.36 -19.03 7.16
N VAL A 86 5.48 -18.06 7.35
CA VAL A 86 5.48 -16.80 6.62
C VAL A 86 5.61 -15.66 7.62
N ILE A 87 6.68 -14.90 7.51
CA ILE A 87 6.89 -13.66 8.27
C ILE A 87 6.65 -12.48 7.35
N GLN A 88 5.85 -11.52 7.81
CA GLN A 88 5.60 -10.27 7.10
C GLN A 88 6.10 -9.11 7.94
N ILE A 89 6.81 -8.17 7.33
CA ILE A 89 7.30 -6.97 8.02
C ILE A 89 6.74 -5.76 7.29
N ARG A 90 6.08 -4.88 8.06
CA ARG A 90 5.64 -3.57 7.60
C ARG A 90 6.44 -2.50 8.35
N ALA A 91 7.29 -1.77 7.64
CA ALA A 91 8.19 -0.78 8.25
C ALA A 91 8.12 0.56 7.54
N GLY A 92 8.22 1.67 8.24
CA GLY A 92 8.31 2.97 7.58
C GLY A 92 7.96 4.14 8.48
N CYS A 93 7.59 5.25 7.85
CA CYS A 93 7.13 6.43 8.56
C CYS A 93 6.11 7.22 7.74
N VAL A 94 5.27 7.95 8.46
CA VAL A 94 4.35 8.95 7.91
C VAL A 94 4.91 10.33 8.24
N LEU A 95 4.94 11.21 7.25
CA LEU A 95 5.27 12.62 7.44
C LEU A 95 4.00 13.46 7.28
N HIS A 96 3.63 14.19 8.32
CA HIS A 96 2.42 15.00 8.35
C HIS A 96 2.69 16.45 7.88
N PRO A 97 1.66 17.19 7.44
CA PRO A 97 1.82 18.58 6.98
C PRO A 97 2.37 19.54 8.04
N ASN A 98 2.08 19.29 9.32
CA ASN A 98 2.62 20.03 10.46
C ASN A 98 4.09 19.67 10.79
N ARG A 99 4.76 18.89 9.92
CA ARG A 99 6.13 18.38 10.08
C ARG A 99 6.34 17.39 11.24
N THR A 100 5.28 16.93 11.89
CA THR A 100 5.41 15.76 12.76
C THR A 100 5.55 14.51 11.92
N SER A 101 6.27 13.52 12.44
CA SER A 101 6.35 12.22 11.82
C SER A 101 6.04 11.12 12.81
N TRP A 102 5.62 9.98 12.29
CA TRP A 102 5.38 8.79 13.06
C TRP A 102 6.01 7.59 12.36
N GLY A 103 6.95 6.93 13.03
CA GLY A 103 7.56 5.69 12.60
C GLY A 103 6.69 4.49 12.97
N PHE A 104 6.77 3.42 12.19
CA PHE A 104 6.11 2.15 12.51
C PHE A 104 6.96 0.97 12.05
N LEU A 105 6.86 -0.13 12.79
CA LEU A 105 7.46 -1.41 12.45
C LEU A 105 6.61 -2.53 13.05
N ASP A 106 5.83 -3.18 12.19
CA ASP A 106 4.92 -4.26 12.52
C ASP A 106 5.47 -5.57 11.94
N VAL A 107 5.35 -6.65 12.70
CA VAL A 107 5.70 -8.00 12.26
C VAL A 107 4.48 -8.88 12.39
N GLY A 108 4.13 -9.57 11.30
CA GLY A 108 3.09 -10.58 11.27
C GLY A 108 3.65 -11.97 11.00
N GLU A 109 2.96 -12.98 11.51
CA GLU A 109 3.26 -14.40 11.28
C GLU A 109 1.99 -15.11 10.79
N GLY A 110 2.09 -15.86 9.69
CA GLY A 110 0.96 -16.60 9.13
C GLY A 110 -0.25 -15.72 8.77
N GLY A 111 -0.01 -14.45 8.45
CA GLY A 111 -1.06 -13.46 8.14
C GLY A 111 -1.76 -12.83 9.36
N ARG A 112 -1.23 -13.02 10.57
CA ARG A 112 -1.74 -12.41 11.81
C ARG A 112 -0.69 -11.54 12.47
N ASP A 113 -1.14 -10.53 13.23
CA ASP A 113 -0.26 -9.65 14.00
C ASP A 113 0.51 -10.46 15.05
N PHE A 114 1.84 -10.33 15.06
CA PHE A 114 2.72 -11.14 15.90
C PHE A 114 3.40 -10.28 16.98
N ILE A 115 4.22 -9.32 16.57
CA ILE A 115 4.89 -8.36 17.45
C ILE A 115 4.97 -6.99 16.76
N VAL A 116 5.03 -5.92 17.54
CA VAL A 116 5.17 -4.54 17.05
C VAL A 116 6.29 -3.83 17.81
N TYR A 117 6.99 -2.91 17.15
CA TYR A 117 7.92 -2.02 17.82
C TYR A 117 7.19 -0.76 18.31
N ASP A 118 7.07 -0.63 19.63
CA ASP A 118 6.52 0.57 20.27
C ASP A 118 7.59 1.68 20.23
N MET A 119 7.36 2.68 19.39
CA MET A 119 8.27 3.81 19.18
C MET A 119 8.40 4.71 20.42
N GLU A 120 7.37 4.81 21.25
CA GLU A 120 7.38 5.68 22.44
C GLU A 120 8.11 5.00 23.59
N ARG A 121 7.85 3.71 23.80
CA ARG A 121 8.45 2.91 24.86
C ARG A 121 9.80 2.30 24.47
N GLN A 122 10.19 2.42 23.20
CA GLN A 122 11.45 1.91 22.64
C GLN A 122 11.64 0.41 22.90
N ARG A 123 10.57 -0.37 22.71
CA ARG A 123 10.57 -1.81 22.96
C ARG A 123 9.60 -2.56 22.05
N TRP A 124 9.87 -3.84 21.88
CA TRP A 124 8.97 -4.73 21.16
C TRP A 124 7.83 -5.18 22.07
N GLU A 125 6.61 -5.15 21.57
CA GLU A 125 5.40 -5.56 22.28
C GLU A 125 4.75 -6.74 21.55
N PRO A 126 4.37 -7.81 22.26
CA PRO A 126 3.60 -8.90 21.66
C PRO A 126 2.20 -8.42 21.26
N GLN A 127 1.72 -8.87 20.09
CA GLN A 127 0.35 -8.61 19.62
C GLN A 127 -0.57 -9.83 19.79
N GLN A 128 0.00 -10.98 20.14
CA GLN A 128 -0.74 -12.22 20.40
C GLN A 128 -0.31 -12.84 21.74
N THR A 129 -1.27 -13.47 22.43
CA THR A 129 -1.02 -14.22 23.67
C THR A 129 -0.40 -15.58 23.33
N SER A 130 0.89 -15.59 23.03
CA SER A 130 1.66 -16.81 22.73
C SER A 130 3.05 -16.74 23.35
N LEU A 131 3.55 -17.88 23.83
CA LEU A 131 4.91 -17.98 24.37
C LEU A 131 5.96 -17.51 23.36
N GLN A 132 5.74 -17.79 22.08
CA GLN A 132 6.63 -17.39 20.99
C GLN A 132 6.71 -15.87 20.84
N ALA A 133 5.58 -15.17 20.80
CA ALA A 133 5.55 -13.71 20.70
C ALA A 133 6.24 -13.04 21.91
N ASP A 134 6.00 -13.56 23.12
CA ASP A 134 6.63 -13.06 24.35
C ASP A 134 8.15 -13.25 24.33
N LEU A 135 8.64 -14.42 23.90
CA LEU A 135 10.06 -14.72 23.80
C LEU A 135 10.74 -13.84 22.75
N THR A 136 10.14 -13.70 21.56
CA THR A 136 10.68 -12.88 20.48
C THR A 136 10.70 -11.40 20.86
N SER A 137 9.61 -10.88 21.45
CA SER A 137 9.55 -9.50 21.97
C SER A 137 10.67 -9.22 22.99
N LYS A 138 10.85 -10.10 23.99
CA LYS A 138 11.92 -9.96 25.00
C LYS A 138 13.30 -10.02 24.35
N SER A 139 13.52 -10.99 23.46
CA SER A 139 14.78 -11.19 22.73
C SER A 139 15.17 -9.93 21.94
N LEU A 140 14.26 -9.39 21.11
CA LEU A 140 14.54 -8.19 20.32
C LEU A 140 14.69 -6.94 21.18
N THR A 141 13.90 -6.79 22.25
CA THR A 141 14.00 -5.65 23.19
C THR A 141 15.35 -5.62 23.91
N SER A 142 15.95 -6.78 24.17
CA SER A 142 17.28 -6.86 24.79
C SER A 142 18.42 -6.38 23.88
N LYS A 143 18.21 -6.36 22.56
CA LYS A 143 19.25 -6.01 21.56
C LYS A 143 19.36 -4.50 21.36
N LYS A 144 19.90 -3.79 22.35
CA LYS A 144 19.98 -2.31 22.41
C LYS A 144 20.56 -1.64 21.16
N ALA A 145 21.59 -2.22 20.54
CA ALA A 145 22.17 -1.68 19.30
C ALA A 145 21.16 -1.68 18.13
N ILE A 146 20.32 -2.72 18.03
CA ILE A 146 19.28 -2.81 17.00
C ILE A 146 18.17 -1.81 17.30
N THR A 147 17.72 -1.72 18.55
CA THR A 147 16.73 -0.76 19.03
C THR A 147 17.12 0.68 18.66
N GLY A 148 18.34 1.10 18.98
CA GLY A 148 18.82 2.46 18.66
C GLY A 148 18.94 2.72 17.16
N LEU A 149 19.32 1.71 16.36
CA LEU A 149 19.35 1.83 14.90
C LEU A 149 17.95 1.99 14.31
N LEU A 150 16.98 1.20 14.78
CA LEU A 150 15.58 1.30 14.33
C LEU A 150 14.99 2.67 14.62
N GLU A 151 15.25 3.23 15.81
CA GLU A 151 14.80 4.58 16.15
C GLU A 151 15.38 5.64 15.21
N HIS A 152 16.68 5.58 14.94
CA HIS A 152 17.30 6.51 14.02
C HIS A 152 16.68 6.41 12.61
N ILE A 153 16.49 5.19 12.11
CA ILE A 153 15.91 4.94 10.79
C ILE A 153 14.46 5.45 10.73
N LEU A 154 13.62 5.06 11.68
CA LEU A 154 12.17 5.29 11.64
C LEU A 154 11.81 6.74 12.00
N SER A 155 12.56 7.37 12.91
CA SER A 155 12.29 8.74 13.37
C SER A 155 13.06 9.81 12.62
N ILE A 156 14.25 9.55 12.07
CA ILE A 156 15.09 10.59 11.45
C ILE A 156 15.31 10.31 9.97
N SER A 157 15.95 9.18 9.64
CA SER A 157 16.34 8.89 8.25
C SER A 157 15.14 8.79 7.32
N CYS A 158 14.05 8.16 7.77
CA CYS A 158 12.84 7.99 6.99
C CYS A 158 12.17 9.33 6.62
N GLN A 159 12.16 10.31 7.54
CA GLN A 159 11.64 11.65 7.24
C GLN A 159 12.45 12.35 6.15
N SER A 160 13.77 12.37 6.32
CA SER A 160 14.69 12.94 5.32
C SER A 160 14.50 12.28 3.97
N HIS A 161 14.34 10.95 3.95
CA HIS A 161 14.15 10.21 2.72
C HIS A 161 12.81 10.53 2.03
N ILE A 162 11.71 10.69 2.77
CA ILE A 162 10.43 11.15 2.19
C ILE A 162 10.61 12.49 1.48
N LEU A 163 11.28 13.45 2.13
CA LEU A 163 11.50 14.78 1.56
C LEU A 163 12.38 14.72 0.30
N THR A 164 13.43 13.91 0.30
CA THR A 164 14.28 13.71 -0.88
C THR A 164 13.51 13.05 -2.01
N LEU A 165 12.75 11.98 -1.76
CA LEU A 165 11.91 11.33 -2.77
C LEU A 165 10.87 12.30 -3.35
N GLN A 166 10.24 13.13 -2.52
CA GLN A 166 9.29 14.16 -2.97
C GLN A 166 9.96 15.23 -3.83
N LYS A 167 11.20 15.64 -3.50
CA LYS A 167 11.97 16.60 -4.27
C LYS A 167 12.30 16.08 -5.68
N TYR A 168 12.81 14.84 -5.78
CA TYR A 168 13.22 14.23 -7.03
C TYR A 168 12.04 13.73 -7.87
N GLY A 169 11.04 13.13 -7.24
CA GLY A 169 9.89 12.51 -7.89
C GLY A 169 8.69 13.42 -8.07
N ARG A 170 8.82 14.74 -7.83
CA ARG A 170 7.69 15.70 -7.85
C ARG A 170 6.79 15.51 -9.07
N ALA A 171 7.38 15.46 -10.27
CA ALA A 171 6.63 15.36 -11.52
C ALA A 171 5.75 14.11 -11.57
N ASP A 172 6.29 12.95 -11.19
CA ASP A 172 5.56 11.67 -11.23
C ASP A 172 4.59 11.51 -10.05
N LEU A 173 4.97 11.97 -8.86
CA LEU A 173 4.14 11.89 -7.65
C LEU A 173 2.92 12.81 -7.75
N GLU A 174 3.09 14.01 -8.32
CA GLU A 174 2.05 15.03 -8.49
C GLU A 174 1.37 14.97 -9.88
N ARG A 175 1.71 13.95 -10.71
CA ARG A 175 1.10 13.78 -12.04
C ARG A 175 -0.42 13.67 -11.94
N GLN A 176 -1.09 13.99 -13.04
CA GLN A 176 -2.54 14.00 -13.12
C GLN A 176 -2.99 13.35 -14.42
N GLU A 177 -3.55 12.16 -14.31
CA GLU A 177 -4.10 11.42 -15.44
C GLU A 177 -5.62 11.59 -15.51
N LEU A 178 -6.14 11.83 -16.72
CA LEU A 178 -7.56 12.09 -16.93
C LEU A 178 -8.37 10.79 -16.84
N PRO A 179 -9.48 10.76 -16.09
CA PRO A 179 -10.40 9.62 -16.13
C PRO A 179 -11.00 9.48 -17.53
N VAL A 180 -11.09 8.26 -18.02
CA VAL A 180 -11.94 7.86 -19.13
C VAL A 180 -13.15 7.14 -18.56
N ALA A 181 -14.35 7.59 -18.94
CA ALA A 181 -15.59 7.04 -18.45
C ALA A 181 -16.47 6.55 -19.60
N THR A 182 -17.09 5.38 -19.40
CA THR A 182 -18.01 4.77 -20.36
C THR A 182 -19.27 4.33 -19.62
N VAL A 183 -20.43 4.52 -20.24
CA VAL A 183 -21.71 4.12 -19.69
C VAL A 183 -22.38 3.14 -20.63
N PHE A 184 -22.85 2.02 -20.08
CA PHE A 184 -23.57 0.97 -20.84
C PHE A 184 -24.60 0.28 -19.95
N ALA A 185 -25.54 -0.43 -20.57
CA ALA A 185 -26.57 -1.20 -19.87
C ALA A 185 -26.23 -2.69 -19.81
N ARG A 186 -26.66 -3.35 -18.74
CA ARG A 186 -26.75 -4.81 -18.62
C ARG A 186 -28.15 -5.19 -18.20
N THR A 187 -28.71 -6.21 -18.84
CA THR A 187 -30.08 -6.68 -18.60
C THR A 187 -30.03 -8.13 -18.12
N PRO A 188 -29.77 -8.37 -16.82
CA PRO A 188 -29.68 -9.74 -16.29
C PRO A 188 -31.03 -10.48 -16.33
N GLN A 189 -32.15 -9.76 -16.22
CA GLN A 189 -33.51 -10.28 -16.31
C GLN A 189 -34.40 -9.27 -17.06
N PRO A 190 -35.53 -9.68 -17.67
CA PRO A 190 -36.38 -8.78 -18.48
C PRO A 190 -36.89 -7.54 -17.72
N ASP A 191 -37.08 -7.65 -16.42
CA ASP A 191 -37.57 -6.61 -15.49
C ASP A 191 -36.44 -5.85 -14.78
N GLN A 192 -35.17 -6.22 -15.03
CA GLN A 192 -34.02 -5.62 -14.37
C GLN A 192 -33.08 -4.97 -15.39
N LEU A 193 -32.90 -3.65 -15.27
CA LEU A 193 -31.95 -2.87 -16.04
C LEU A 193 -30.86 -2.30 -15.14
N LEU A 194 -29.62 -2.66 -15.40
CA LEU A 194 -28.45 -2.18 -14.67
C LEU A 194 -27.65 -1.23 -15.56
N LEU A 195 -27.57 0.03 -15.16
CA LEU A 195 -26.68 1.00 -15.79
C LEU A 195 -25.31 0.88 -15.15
N VAL A 196 -24.27 0.76 -15.97
CA VAL A 196 -22.90 0.58 -15.51
C VAL A 196 -22.06 1.73 -16.02
N CYS A 197 -21.46 2.49 -15.11
CA CYS A 197 -20.45 3.50 -15.38
C CYS A 197 -19.08 2.92 -15.03
N ARG A 198 -18.26 2.65 -16.04
CA ARG A 198 -16.86 2.23 -15.87
C ARG A 198 -15.97 3.45 -16.02
N VAL A 199 -15.14 3.72 -15.01
CA VAL A 199 -14.16 4.81 -14.99
C VAL A 199 -12.77 4.22 -14.84
N THR A 200 -11.82 4.60 -15.69
CA THR A 200 -10.45 4.05 -15.71
C THR A 200 -9.42 5.10 -16.14
N GLY A 201 -8.14 4.84 -15.90
CA GLY A 201 -7.04 5.67 -16.40
C GLY A 201 -6.78 6.93 -15.57
N PHE A 202 -7.38 7.05 -14.38
CA PHE A 202 -7.22 8.24 -13.54
C PHE A 202 -6.12 8.09 -12.50
N TYR A 203 -5.45 9.19 -12.21
CA TYR A 203 -4.50 9.33 -11.10
C TYR A 203 -4.46 10.80 -10.67
N PRO A 204 -4.48 11.15 -9.37
CA PRO A 204 -4.30 10.27 -8.20
C PRO A 204 -5.55 9.47 -7.80
N ARG A 205 -5.41 8.59 -6.80
CA ARG A 205 -6.48 7.68 -6.35
C ARG A 205 -7.83 8.35 -5.98
N PRO A 206 -7.88 9.53 -5.32
CA PRO A 206 -9.16 10.13 -4.89
C PRO A 206 -10.04 10.59 -6.07
N ILE A 207 -11.25 10.06 -6.16
CA ILE A 207 -12.24 10.35 -7.21
C ILE A 207 -13.66 10.34 -6.63
N SER A 208 -14.58 11.07 -7.26
CA SER A 208 -16.02 11.04 -6.94
C SER A 208 -16.81 10.66 -8.19
N VAL A 209 -17.65 9.63 -8.07
CA VAL A 209 -18.51 9.13 -9.13
C VAL A 209 -19.94 9.06 -8.60
N ALA A 210 -20.87 9.68 -9.32
CA ALA A 210 -22.27 9.77 -8.94
C ALA A 210 -23.17 9.53 -10.16
N TRP A 211 -24.34 8.96 -9.92
CA TRP A 211 -25.39 8.89 -10.95
C TRP A 211 -26.30 10.10 -10.87
N LEU A 212 -26.71 10.60 -12.02
CA LEU A 212 -27.72 11.63 -12.17
C LEU A 212 -28.97 11.00 -12.79
N ARG A 213 -30.14 11.27 -12.20
CA ARG A 213 -31.47 11.01 -12.77
C ARG A 213 -32.14 12.35 -13.04
N ASP A 214 -32.42 12.65 -14.29
CA ASP A 214 -32.95 13.95 -14.72
C ASP A 214 -32.15 15.15 -14.20
N GLY A 215 -30.81 15.00 -14.23
CA GLY A 215 -29.87 16.00 -13.74
C GLY A 215 -29.69 16.06 -12.22
N GLN A 216 -30.52 15.35 -11.43
CA GLN A 216 -30.43 15.30 -9.97
C GLN A 216 -29.59 14.11 -9.51
N GLU A 217 -28.73 14.31 -8.51
CA GLU A 217 -27.88 13.25 -7.99
C GLU A 217 -28.71 12.17 -7.27
N VAL A 218 -28.48 10.91 -7.62
CA VAL A 218 -29.11 9.77 -6.98
C VAL A 218 -28.45 9.55 -5.61
N PRO A 219 -29.21 9.55 -4.50
CA PRO A 219 -28.63 9.36 -3.18
C PRO A 219 -28.13 7.91 -2.99
N PRO A 220 -27.22 7.67 -2.04
CA PRO A 220 -26.81 6.33 -1.65
C PRO A 220 -28.03 5.48 -1.27
N GLY A 221 -28.06 4.23 -1.73
CA GLY A 221 -29.17 3.31 -1.48
C GLY A 221 -28.95 1.95 -2.13
N PRO A 222 -29.86 0.98 -1.93
CA PRO A 222 -29.67 -0.41 -2.38
C PRO A 222 -29.59 -0.56 -3.90
N ALA A 223 -30.13 0.39 -4.65
CA ALA A 223 -30.05 0.41 -6.12
C ALA A 223 -28.69 0.89 -6.65
N LEU A 224 -27.88 1.56 -5.83
CA LEU A 224 -26.60 2.15 -6.21
C LEU A 224 -25.45 1.38 -5.56
N ASN A 225 -24.55 0.84 -6.37
CA ASN A 225 -23.37 0.14 -5.90
C ASN A 225 -22.12 0.62 -6.65
N THR A 226 -21.16 1.17 -5.93
CA THR A 226 -19.86 1.58 -6.47
C THR A 226 -18.80 0.65 -5.92
N SER A 227 -17.99 0.06 -6.81
CA SER A 227 -16.90 -0.83 -6.42
C SER A 227 -15.78 -0.08 -5.72
N ASP A 228 -14.92 -0.84 -5.04
CA ASP A 228 -13.60 -0.35 -4.66
C ASP A 228 -12.81 0.15 -5.87
N ILE A 229 -11.85 1.03 -5.58
CA ILE A 229 -10.88 1.53 -6.55
C ILE A 229 -9.78 0.48 -6.70
N LEU A 230 -9.61 -0.02 -7.92
CA LEU A 230 -8.64 -1.04 -8.29
C LEU A 230 -7.47 -0.42 -9.07
N PRO A 231 -6.24 -0.92 -8.90
CA PRO A 231 -5.09 -0.45 -9.66
C PRO A 231 -5.11 -1.00 -11.10
N ASN A 232 -4.48 -0.25 -12.01
CA ASN A 232 -4.08 -0.68 -13.34
C ASN A 232 -2.56 -0.94 -13.39
N ALA A 233 -2.10 -1.67 -14.40
CA ALA A 233 -0.68 -1.99 -14.57
C ALA A 233 0.19 -0.75 -14.91
N ASP A 234 -0.43 0.31 -15.44
CA ASP A 234 0.20 1.59 -15.78
C ASP A 234 0.23 2.59 -14.60
N LEU A 235 -0.03 2.12 -13.38
CA LEU A 235 -0.09 2.93 -12.16
C LEU A 235 -1.21 3.99 -12.17
N THR A 236 -2.24 3.80 -12.99
CA THR A 236 -3.52 4.51 -12.86
C THR A 236 -4.54 3.66 -12.11
N TYR A 237 -5.75 4.18 -11.96
CA TYR A 237 -6.85 3.53 -11.24
C TYR A 237 -8.08 3.30 -12.11
N GLN A 238 -8.90 2.36 -11.67
CA GLN A 238 -10.22 2.10 -12.23
C GLN A 238 -11.26 1.79 -11.15
N LEU A 239 -12.52 2.04 -11.45
CA LEU A 239 -13.67 1.62 -10.65
C LEU A 239 -14.90 1.45 -11.54
N ARG A 240 -15.95 0.83 -11.00
CA ARG A 240 -17.28 0.79 -11.63
C ARG A 240 -18.36 1.26 -10.65
N SER A 241 -19.32 2.01 -11.15
CA SER A 241 -20.55 2.35 -10.42
C SER A 241 -21.74 1.79 -11.18
N VAL A 242 -22.64 1.11 -10.46
CA VAL A 242 -23.81 0.43 -11.02
C VAL A 242 -25.06 1.02 -10.39
N LEU A 243 -26.04 1.36 -11.24
CA LEU A 243 -27.37 1.80 -10.81
C LEU A 243 -28.44 0.86 -11.39
N ALA A 244 -29.24 0.27 -10.51
CA ALA A 244 -30.44 -0.46 -10.89
C ALA A 244 -31.59 0.52 -11.18
N VAL A 245 -32.21 0.39 -12.34
CA VAL A 245 -33.34 1.22 -12.80
C VAL A 245 -34.46 0.32 -13.35
N ALA A 246 -35.68 0.84 -13.41
CA ALA A 246 -36.78 0.13 -14.02
C ALA A 246 -36.70 0.29 -15.55
N PRO A 247 -36.88 -0.79 -16.35
CA PRO A 247 -36.90 -0.67 -17.79
C PRO A 247 -37.98 0.32 -18.25
N ARG A 248 -37.60 1.27 -19.12
CA ARG A 248 -38.53 2.26 -19.73
C ARG A 248 -39.28 3.12 -18.70
N ASP A 249 -38.63 3.47 -17.59
CA ASP A 249 -39.22 4.35 -16.59
C ASP A 249 -39.34 5.83 -17.01
N GLY A 250 -38.83 6.18 -18.20
CA GLY A 250 -38.97 7.50 -18.82
C GLY A 250 -37.98 8.54 -18.29
N HIS A 251 -37.04 8.14 -17.44
CA HIS A 251 -36.04 9.03 -16.90
C HIS A 251 -34.76 9.05 -17.73
N SER A 252 -34.09 10.20 -17.71
CA SER A 252 -32.75 10.34 -18.27
C SER A 252 -31.71 10.03 -17.21
N TYR A 253 -30.66 9.31 -17.58
CA TYR A 253 -29.57 8.97 -16.65
C TYR A 253 -28.23 9.42 -17.19
N ALA A 254 -27.34 9.84 -16.29
CA ALA A 254 -25.96 10.13 -16.64
C ALA A 254 -25.01 9.77 -15.48
N CYS A 255 -23.80 9.35 -15.82
CA CYS A 255 -22.73 9.20 -14.85
C CYS A 255 -21.94 10.51 -14.78
N ARG A 256 -21.77 11.06 -13.57
CA ARG A 256 -20.93 12.21 -13.30
C ARG A 256 -19.63 11.79 -12.61
N VAL A 257 -18.50 12.19 -13.17
CA VAL A 257 -17.16 11.92 -12.62
C VAL A 257 -16.47 13.24 -12.29
N ARG A 258 -16.03 13.37 -11.03
CA ARG A 258 -15.19 14.46 -10.53
C ARG A 258 -13.85 13.90 -10.08
N HIS A 259 -12.79 14.50 -10.56
CA HIS A 259 -11.43 14.08 -10.29
C HIS A 259 -10.50 15.29 -10.37
N ARG A 260 -9.41 15.32 -9.59
CA ARG A 260 -8.53 16.49 -9.50
C ARG A 260 -7.93 16.89 -10.85
N SER A 261 -7.64 15.93 -11.72
CA SER A 261 -7.12 16.18 -13.08
C SER A 261 -8.11 16.91 -14.00
N LEU A 262 -9.40 16.98 -13.63
CA LEU A 262 -10.42 17.76 -14.34
C LEU A 262 -10.55 19.20 -13.80
N GLY A 263 -9.81 19.56 -12.76
CA GLY A 263 -9.93 20.85 -12.09
C GLY A 263 -11.32 21.07 -11.50
N THR A 264 -11.98 22.16 -11.89
CA THR A 264 -13.37 22.48 -11.48
C THR A 264 -14.44 21.81 -12.35
N ARG A 265 -14.04 21.13 -13.43
CA ARG A 265 -14.96 20.47 -14.37
C ARG A 265 -15.32 19.06 -13.89
N SER A 266 -16.38 18.51 -14.46
CA SER A 266 -16.76 17.10 -14.31
C SER A 266 -17.05 16.49 -15.67
N LEU A 267 -16.75 15.21 -15.84
CA LEU A 267 -17.27 14.44 -16.97
C LEU A 267 -18.72 14.07 -16.67
N VAL A 268 -19.62 14.29 -17.62
CA VAL A 268 -21.01 13.86 -17.55
C VAL A 268 -21.28 13.00 -18.77
N ILE A 269 -21.49 11.71 -18.54
CA ILE A 269 -21.61 10.70 -19.58
C ILE A 269 -23.06 10.22 -19.56
N PRO A 270 -23.91 10.67 -20.49
CA PRO A 270 -25.30 10.24 -20.54
C PRO A 270 -25.40 8.75 -20.88
N TRP A 271 -26.42 8.10 -20.33
CA TRP A 271 -26.92 6.82 -20.81
C TRP A 271 -28.08 7.10 -21.75
N GLY A 272 -27.90 6.78 -23.03
CA GLY A 272 -28.87 7.07 -24.10
C GLY A 272 -28.23 6.86 -25.46
#